data_AF-A0A1W7M5M5-F1
#
_entry.id   AF-A0A1W7M5M5-F1
#
_cell.length_a   1.000
_cell.length_b   1.000
_cell.length_c   1.000
_cell.angle_alpha   90.00
_cell.angle_beta   90.00
_cell.angle_gamma   90.00
#
_symmetry.space_group_name_H-M   'P 1'
#
loop_
_entity.id
_entity.type
_entity.pdbx_description
1 polymer ?
#
loop_
_entity_poly.entity_id
_entity_poly.type
_entity_poly.pdbx_seq_one_letter_code
_entity_poly.pdbx_strand_id
1 'polypeptide(L)'
;MPQVAFARDELMRILDLYGRMVAAGIWRDYAMDFGRDAASFSAFRRTAERPSARIEKCPALRTRQGMWALYGEAGQVLKRGHELAGVLVPLERKLLKVVDD
;
A
#
# COMPACT_ATOMS: atom_id res chain seq x y z
N MET A 1 -9.43 -19.15 -12.87
CA MET A 1 -9.41 -17.77 -13.43
C MET A 1 -8.16 -17.08 -12.91
N PRO A 2 -7.45 -16.27 -13.71
CA PRO A 2 -6.27 -15.56 -13.25
C PRO A 2 -6.63 -14.56 -12.14
N GLN A 3 -5.86 -14.55 -11.06
CA GLN A 3 -5.97 -13.58 -9.98
C GLN A 3 -5.21 -12.29 -10.32
N VAL A 4 -5.69 -11.15 -9.82
CA VAL A 4 -4.91 -9.91 -9.90
C VAL A 4 -3.73 -10.04 -8.95
N ALA A 5 -2.53 -9.71 -9.46
CA ALA A 5 -1.30 -9.74 -8.69
C ALA A 5 -0.46 -8.48 -8.94
N PHE A 6 0.50 -8.25 -8.04
CA PHE A 6 1.54 -7.26 -8.23
C PHE A 6 2.58 -7.78 -9.23
N ALA A 7 3.02 -6.92 -10.13
CA ALA A 7 4.22 -7.17 -10.93
C ALA A 7 5.46 -7.10 -10.02
N ARG A 8 6.59 -7.64 -10.50
CA ARG A 8 7.81 -7.76 -9.70
C ARG A 8 8.30 -6.40 -9.19
N ASP A 9 8.34 -5.41 -10.07
CA ASP A 9 8.72 -4.02 -9.79
C ASP A 9 7.76 -3.33 -8.82
N GLU A 10 6.45 -3.55 -8.97
CA GLU A 10 5.44 -3.05 -8.05
C GLU A 10 5.65 -3.62 -6.65
N LEU A 11 5.82 -4.94 -6.53
CA LEU A 11 6.04 -5.63 -5.25
C LEU A 11 7.35 -5.18 -4.60
N MET A 12 8.45 -5.08 -5.36
CA MET A 12 9.73 -4.61 -4.83
C MET A 12 9.60 -3.20 -4.25
N ARG A 13 8.86 -2.30 -4.90
CA ARG A 13 8.65 -0.93 -4.41
C ARG A 13 7.83 -0.89 -3.12
N ILE A 14 6.80 -1.72 -3.02
CA ILE A 14 5.97 -1.84 -1.81
C ILE A 14 6.82 -2.40 -0.65
N LEU A 15 7.61 -3.44 -0.91
CA LEU A 15 8.46 -4.07 0.11
C LEU A 15 9.64 -3.21 0.55
N ASP A 16 10.23 -2.42 -0.34
CA ASP A 16 11.25 -1.43 0.01
C ASP A 16 10.71 -0.37 0.98
N LEU A 17 9.55 0.20 0.67
CA LEU A 17 8.87 1.13 1.57
C LEU A 17 8.53 0.44 2.91
N TYR A 18 8.02 -0.79 2.86
CA TYR A 18 7.74 -1.56 4.07
C TYR A 18 8.97 -1.74 4.95
N GLY A 19 10.11 -2.14 4.39
CA GLY A 19 11.36 -2.31 5.13
C GLY A 19 11.80 -1.02 5.84
N ARG A 20 11.69 0.13 5.16
CA ARG A 20 11.98 1.44 5.78
C ARG A 20 11.00 1.81 6.89
N MET A 21 9.72 1.51 6.72
CA MET A 21 8.69 1.73 7.75
C MET A 21 8.87 0.83 8.97
N VAL A 22 9.35 -0.41 8.79
CA VAL A 22 9.75 -1.32 9.87
C VAL A 22 10.97 -0.80 10.61
N ALA A 23 12.00 -0.33 9.86
CA ALA A 23 13.19 0.27 10.45
C ALA A 23 12.88 1.51 11.31
N ALA A 24 11.88 2.30 10.90
CA ALA A 24 11.35 3.43 11.67
C ALA A 24 10.38 3.02 12.80
N GLY A 25 10.14 1.73 13.03
CA GLY A 25 9.25 1.23 14.08
C GLY A 25 7.75 1.46 13.85
N ILE A 26 7.35 1.88 12.64
CA ILE A 26 5.97 2.23 12.29
C ILE A 26 5.15 0.99 11.94
N TRP A 27 5.73 0.07 11.20
CA TRP A 27 5.09 -1.18 10.79
C TRP A 27 5.80 -2.38 11.40
N ARG A 28 5.05 -3.48 11.59
CA ARG A 28 5.56 -4.72 12.19
C ARG A 28 5.14 -5.97 11.44
N ASP A 29 4.04 -5.89 10.72
CA ASP A 29 3.48 -7.04 10.00
C ASP A 29 2.80 -6.55 8.71
N TYR A 30 2.58 -7.47 7.77
CA TYR A 30 1.82 -7.22 6.56
C TYR A 30 1.04 -8.44 6.11
N ALA A 31 -0.02 -8.20 5.35
CA ALA A 31 -0.78 -9.23 4.65
C ALA A 31 -0.88 -8.87 3.16
N MET A 32 -0.89 -9.89 2.31
CA MET A 32 -1.17 -9.74 0.89
C MET A 32 -2.36 -10.59 0.50
N ASP A 33 -3.30 -9.99 -0.22
CA ASP A 33 -4.50 -10.66 -0.73
C ASP A 33 -4.54 -10.53 -2.25
N PHE A 34 -4.78 -11.64 -2.94
CA PHE A 34 -4.88 -11.71 -4.40
C PHE A 34 -6.27 -12.20 -4.81
N GLY A 35 -7.15 -11.24 -5.08
CA GLY A 35 -8.51 -11.50 -5.50
C GLY A 35 -8.68 -11.56 -7.01
N ARG A 36 -9.92 -11.81 -7.44
CA ARG A 36 -10.32 -11.74 -8.85
C ARG A 36 -10.22 -10.32 -9.42
N ASP A 37 -10.59 -9.33 -8.62
CA ASP A 37 -10.75 -7.94 -9.08
C ASP A 37 -9.62 -7.02 -8.62
N ALA A 38 -8.94 -7.39 -7.53
CA ALA A 38 -7.88 -6.58 -6.95
C ALA A 38 -6.82 -7.42 -6.23
N ALA A 39 -5.59 -6.88 -6.22
CA ALA A 39 -4.53 -7.29 -5.30
C ALA A 39 -4.39 -6.21 -4.21
N SER A 40 -4.12 -6.61 -2.97
CA SER A 40 -3.87 -5.67 -1.89
C SER A 40 -2.67 -6.05 -1.03
N PHE A 41 -1.98 -5.03 -0.53
CA PHE A 41 -0.96 -5.13 0.50
C PHE A 41 -1.43 -4.29 1.69
N SER A 42 -1.61 -4.93 2.84
CA SER A 42 -2.07 -4.31 4.08
C SER A 42 -0.94 -4.31 5.09
N ALA A 43 -0.59 -3.15 5.65
CA ALA A 43 0.47 -3.00 6.62
C ALA A 43 -0.07 -2.70 8.02
N PHE A 44 0.45 -3.38 9.03
CA PHE A 44 -0.04 -3.34 10.41
C PHE A 44 1.01 -2.80 11.35
N ARG A 45 0.56 -2.01 12.34
CA ARG A 45 1.40 -1.55 13.45
C ARG A 45 1.48 -2.61 14.55
N ARG A 46 0.40 -3.37 14.76
CA ARG A 46 0.31 -4.51 15.70
C ARG A 46 -0.56 -5.60 15.09
N THR A 47 -0.27 -6.86 15.43
CA THR A 47 -1.08 -8.02 15.05
C THR A 47 -2.51 -7.86 15.61
N ALA A 48 -3.52 -8.14 14.79
CA ALA A 48 -4.97 -8.03 15.08
C ALA A 48 -5.59 -6.61 15.12
N GLU A 49 -4.86 -5.56 14.74
CA GLU A 49 -5.43 -4.22 14.50
C GLU A 49 -5.91 -4.05 13.04
N ARG A 50 -6.69 -2.99 12.77
CA ARG A 50 -6.98 -2.58 11.39
C ARG A 50 -5.67 -2.24 10.66
N PRO A 51 -5.57 -2.49 9.35
CA PRO A 51 -4.40 -2.08 8.59
C PRO A 51 -4.17 -0.57 8.75
N SER A 52 -2.98 -0.18 9.18
CA SER A 52 -2.59 1.24 9.26
C SER A 52 -2.53 1.90 7.89
N ALA A 53 -2.24 1.09 6.86
CA ALA A 53 -2.32 1.45 5.46
C ALA A 53 -2.66 0.22 4.63
N ARG A 54 -3.38 0.42 3.53
CA ARG A 54 -3.59 -0.62 2.51
C ARG A 54 -3.36 -0.05 1.12
N ILE A 55 -2.50 -0.70 0.35
CA ILE A 55 -2.24 -0.39 -1.05
C ILE A 55 -3.01 -1.40 -1.90
N GLU A 56 -3.83 -0.93 -2.83
CA GLU A 56 -4.68 -1.77 -3.68
C GLU A 56 -4.41 -1.50 -5.15
N LYS A 57 -4.38 -2.58 -5.94
CA LYS A 57 -4.33 -2.57 -7.39
C LYS A 57 -5.63 -3.14 -7.96
N CYS A 58 -6.41 -2.33 -8.65
CA CYS A 58 -7.63 -2.72 -9.35
C CYS A 58 -7.51 -2.40 -10.86
N PRO A 59 -7.09 -3.36 -11.71
CA PRO A 59 -6.83 -3.13 -13.13
C PRO A 59 -8.04 -2.59 -13.91
N ALA A 60 -9.26 -2.95 -13.51
CA ALA A 60 -10.50 -2.47 -14.14
C ALA A 60 -10.69 -0.94 -14.05
N LEU A 61 -9.98 -0.27 -13.13
CA LEU A 61 -10.02 1.18 -12.96
C LEU A 61 -8.88 1.92 -13.68
N ARG A 62 -7.99 1.21 -14.40
CA ARG A 62 -6.79 1.78 -15.05
C ARG A 62 -7.10 2.99 -15.93
N THR A 63 -8.15 2.93 -16.74
CA THR A 63 -8.55 4.00 -17.67
C THR A 63 -9.59 4.96 -17.09
N ARG A 64 -10.01 4.75 -15.84
CA ARG A 64 -10.99 5.58 -15.14
C ARG A 64 -10.27 6.50 -14.16
N GLN A 65 -10.56 6.34 -12.87
CA GLN A 65 -9.97 7.09 -11.77
C GLN A 65 -8.55 6.63 -11.37
N GLY A 66 -7.98 5.64 -12.07
CA GLY A 66 -6.68 5.06 -11.78
C GLY A 66 -6.76 3.73 -11.02
N MET A 67 -5.85 2.81 -11.36
CA MET A 67 -5.85 1.44 -10.83
C MET A 67 -5.31 1.33 -9.40
N TRP A 68 -4.65 2.37 -8.88
CA TRP A 68 -4.02 2.31 -7.56
C TRP A 68 -4.79 3.14 -6.54
N ALA A 69 -4.91 2.59 -5.34
CA ALA A 69 -5.45 3.31 -4.19
C ALA A 69 -4.61 3.04 -2.94
N LEU A 70 -4.42 4.10 -2.15
CA LEU A 70 -3.93 4.05 -0.79
C LEU A 70 -5.11 4.30 0.15
N TYR A 71 -5.35 3.37 1.06
CA TYR A 71 -6.31 3.49 2.14
C TYR A 71 -5.59 3.75 3.47
N GLY A 72 -6.22 4.55 4.33
CA GLY A 72 -5.79 4.79 5.70
C GLY A 72 -6.44 3.84 6.71
N GLU A 73 -6.11 4.03 7.98
CA GLU A 73 -6.53 3.16 9.09
C GLU A 73 -8.06 3.07 9.29
N ALA A 74 -8.80 4.12 8.95
CA ALA A 74 -10.27 4.11 9.01
C ALA A 74 -10.91 3.57 7.70
N GLY A 75 -10.11 3.01 6.79
CA GLY A 75 -10.58 2.49 5.50
C GLY A 75 -10.90 3.58 4.47
N GLN A 76 -10.63 4.84 4.77
CA GLN A 76 -10.79 5.97 3.86
C GLN A 76 -9.71 5.97 2.78
N VAL A 77 -10.06 6.37 1.56
CA VAL A 77 -9.09 6.56 0.47
C VAL A 77 -8.27 7.82 0.74
N LEU A 78 -6.99 7.67 1.01
CA LEU A 78 -6.04 8.78 1.20
C LEU A 78 -5.53 9.31 -0.15
N LYS A 79 -5.34 8.41 -1.11
CA LYS A 79 -4.87 8.76 -2.45
C LYS A 79 -5.36 7.73 -3.46
N ARG A 80 -5.68 8.19 -4.67
CA ARG A 80 -5.98 7.35 -5.83
C ARG A 80 -5.23 7.88 -7.05
N GLY A 81 -4.78 6.99 -7.93
CA GLY A 81 -4.02 7.40 -9.11
C GLY A 81 -3.73 6.27 -10.10
N HIS A 82 -3.16 6.66 -11.24
CA HIS A 82 -2.78 5.72 -12.32
C HIS A 82 -1.45 5.02 -12.05
N GLU A 83 -0.58 5.61 -11.23
CA GLU A 83 0.77 5.14 -10.96
C GLU A 83 0.98 4.79 -9.48
N LEU A 84 1.67 3.68 -9.22
CA LEU A 84 1.99 3.22 -7.87
C LEU A 84 2.81 4.28 -7.11
N ALA A 85 3.85 4.84 -7.75
CA ALA A 85 4.71 5.84 -7.12
C ALA A 85 3.92 7.02 -6.55
N GLY A 86 2.93 7.52 -7.30
CA GLY A 86 2.11 8.66 -6.88
C GLY A 86 1.22 8.36 -5.67
N VAL A 87 0.77 7.11 -5.50
CA VAL A 87 -0.04 6.72 -4.33
C VAL A 87 0.80 6.43 -3.09
N LEU A 88 2.11 6.18 -3.23
CA LEU A 88 3.02 5.93 -2.10
C LEU A 88 3.55 7.21 -1.43
N VAL A 89 3.53 8.35 -2.13
CA VAL A 89 4.02 9.65 -1.62
C VAL A 89 3.53 10.00 -0.20
N PRO A 90 2.24 9.81 0.17
CA PRO A 90 1.79 10.12 1.53
C PRO A 90 2.50 9.31 2.61
N LEU A 91 2.86 8.05 2.32
CA LEU A 91 3.60 7.18 3.24
C LEU A 91 5.07 7.58 3.32
N GLU A 92 5.69 7.91 2.18
CA GLU A 92 7.07 8.41 2.12
C GLU A 92 7.22 9.71 2.92
N ARG A 93 6.26 10.64 2.81
CA ARG A 93 6.24 11.87 3.61
C ARG A 93 6.06 11.60 5.10
N LYS A 94 5.24 10.59 5.47
CA LYS A 94 5.08 10.18 6.87
C LYS A 94 6.40 9.64 7.43
N LEU A 95 7.11 8.84 6.64
CA LEU A 95 8.41 8.30 7.02
C LEU A 95 9.44 9.41 7.27
N LEU A 96 9.56 10.39 6.37
CA LEU A 96 10.50 11.51 6.52
C LEU A 96 10.29 12.23 7.86
N LYS A 97 9.04 12.56 8.20
CA LYS A 97 8.69 13.22 9.46
C LYS A 97 9.02 12.43 10.72
N VAL A 98 9.13 11.10 10.64
CA VAL A 98 9.43 10.24 11.80
C VAL A 98 10.93 10.11 12.02
N VAL A 99 11.75 10.29 10.99
CA VAL A 99 13.21 10.19 11.08
C VAL A 99 13.86 11.50 11.52
N ASP A 100 13.15 12.63 11.37
CA ASP A 100 13.61 13.95 11.80
C ASP A 100 13.47 14.20 13.34
N ASP A 101 12.83 13.28 14.07
CA ASP A 101 12.64 13.30 15.54
C ASP A 101 13.56 12.28 16.26
#